data_AF-A0A9D1E2X1-F1
#
_entry.id   AF-A0A9D1E2X1-F1
#
_cell.length_a   1.000
_cell.length_b   1.000
_cell.length_c   1.000
_cell.angle_alpha   90.00
_cell.angle_beta   90.00
_cell.angle_gamma   90.00
#
_symmetry.space_group_name_H-M   'P 1'
#
loop_
_entity.id
_entity.type
_entity.pdbx_description
1 polymer ?
#
loop_
_entity_poly.entity_id
_entity_poly.type
_entity_poly.pdbx_seq_one_letter_code
_entity_poly.pdbx_strand_id
1 'polypeptide(L)'
;MPVRAQSVGLVLSGGGAKGLSHIGVIKALEENGVPIDYVCGTSIGSIVGGLYAIGMSPDDMIALMKTPQFQSWYTGNGESEFFSYLYSGYPTPGMVNLNIKWDEKELAQGRRKMKISLPTSLVSPFPMDIAFVQMFANASAAADYDFDRLMLPFFCVSADVLHKEPYVSDRGDLGSAIRASMTFPAYFKPVVIDSVLLFDGGFYNNFPWEIMKKKFSPDFIIGAKCVKGEPIGADQDDLYKQLETIMTVDTDYDIPEKEGVLISGV
;
A
#
# COMPACT_ATOMS: atom_id res chain seq x y z
N MET A 1 -10.16 -8.62 39.78
CA MET A 1 -10.12 -8.85 38.31
C MET A 1 -8.70 -9.20 37.94
N PRO A 2 -8.44 -10.17 37.05
CA PRO A 2 -7.08 -10.40 36.58
C PRO A 2 -6.58 -9.14 35.87
N VAL A 3 -5.36 -8.72 36.18
CA VAL A 3 -4.72 -7.56 35.54
C VAL A 3 -4.38 -7.98 34.11
N ARG A 4 -5.22 -7.59 33.13
CA ARG A 4 -4.88 -7.70 31.71
C ARG A 4 -4.10 -6.45 31.33
N ALA A 5 -2.95 -6.61 30.68
CA ALA A 5 -2.21 -5.48 30.12
C ALA A 5 -3.11 -4.75 29.10
N GLN A 6 -3.04 -3.42 29.11
CA GLN A 6 -3.78 -2.59 28.16
C GLN A 6 -3.29 -2.88 26.74
N SER A 7 -4.23 -3.20 25.85
CA SER A 7 -3.93 -3.52 24.45
C SER A 7 -3.89 -2.26 23.58
N VAL A 8 -2.90 -2.17 22.69
CA VAL A 8 -2.63 -1.00 21.85
C VAL A 8 -2.72 -1.36 20.37
N GLY A 9 -3.54 -0.62 19.62
CA GLY A 9 -3.60 -0.70 18.16
C GLY A 9 -2.82 0.43 17.51
N LEU A 10 -1.91 0.11 16.59
CA LEU A 10 -1.14 1.08 15.80
C LEU A 10 -1.76 1.25 14.41
N VAL A 11 -2.12 2.48 14.05
CA VAL A 11 -2.75 2.83 12.76
C VAL A 11 -1.80 3.70 11.95
N LEU A 12 -1.39 3.24 10.77
CA LEU A 12 -0.42 3.93 9.91
C LEU A 12 -1.07 4.46 8.64
N SER A 13 -1.07 5.78 8.44
CA SER A 13 -1.67 6.38 7.24
C SER A 13 -0.88 6.09 5.96
N GLY A 14 -1.51 6.23 4.79
CA GLY A 14 -0.77 6.43 3.55
C GLY A 14 -0.16 7.84 3.48
N GLY A 15 0.66 8.12 2.45
CA GLY A 15 1.33 9.41 2.26
C GLY A 15 2.64 9.41 1.46
N GLY A 16 2.87 8.40 0.62
CA GLY A 16 4.04 8.30 -0.25
C GLY A 16 5.37 8.32 0.51
N ALA A 17 6.38 9.03 -0.03
CA ALA A 17 7.74 9.08 0.51
C ALA A 17 7.84 9.56 1.97
N LYS A 18 6.85 10.31 2.47
CA LYS A 18 6.80 10.77 3.87
C LYS A 18 6.50 9.63 4.85
N GLY A 19 5.97 8.50 4.39
CA GLY A 19 5.64 7.34 5.22
C GLY A 19 6.82 6.66 5.91
N LEU A 20 8.06 7.01 5.54
CA LEU A 20 9.25 6.60 6.29
C LEU A 20 9.21 7.08 7.75
N SER A 21 8.44 8.14 8.07
CA SER A 21 8.22 8.61 9.44
C SER A 21 7.59 7.53 10.34
N HIS A 22 6.81 6.61 9.77
CA HIS A 22 6.15 5.53 10.51
C HIS A 22 7.16 4.62 11.21
N ILE A 23 8.32 4.38 10.59
CA ILE A 23 9.38 3.58 11.21
C ILE A 23 9.94 4.30 12.45
N GLY A 24 10.07 5.62 12.38
CA GLY A 24 10.45 6.44 13.53
C GLY A 24 9.43 6.40 14.67
N VAL A 25 8.13 6.38 14.34
CA VAL A 25 7.06 6.22 15.33
C VAL A 25 7.17 4.86 16.03
N ILE A 26 7.26 3.76 15.26
CA ILE A 26 7.41 2.41 15.82
C ILE A 26 8.65 2.35 16.73
N LYS A 27 9.79 2.85 16.24
CA LYS A 27 11.03 2.88 17.02
C LYS A 27 10.87 3.62 18.35
N ALA A 28 10.24 4.79 18.33
CA ALA A 28 10.00 5.56 19.55
C ALA A 28 9.07 4.83 20.53
N LEU A 29 8.05 4.12 20.03
CA LEU A 29 7.15 3.31 20.87
C LEU A 29 7.91 2.16 21.53
N GLU A 30 8.74 1.44 20.79
CA GLU A 30 9.56 0.33 21.31
C GLU A 30 10.58 0.82 22.35
N GLU A 31 11.30 1.92 22.07
CA GLU A 31 12.29 2.51 22.99
C GLU A 31 11.67 2.98 24.31
N ASN A 32 10.37 3.31 24.30
CA ASN A 32 9.62 3.72 25.49
C ASN A 32 8.82 2.56 26.13
N GLY A 33 8.98 1.32 25.64
CA GLY A 33 8.31 0.15 26.18
C GLY A 33 6.79 0.17 26.01
N VAL A 34 6.28 0.90 25.02
CA VAL A 34 4.85 0.90 24.67
C VAL A 34 4.56 -0.36 23.86
N PRO A 35 3.74 -1.29 24.38
CA PRO A 35 3.38 -2.49 23.62
C PRO A 35 2.55 -2.09 22.40
N ILE A 36 2.73 -2.80 21.30
CA ILE A 36 1.85 -2.75 20.14
C ILE A 36 1.28 -4.16 20.00
N ASP A 37 -0.04 -4.29 20.05
CA ASP A 37 -0.75 -5.59 20.01
C ASP A 37 -1.43 -5.85 18.66
N TYR A 38 -1.70 -4.77 17.92
CA TYR A 38 -2.31 -4.83 16.59
C TYR A 38 -1.70 -3.74 15.71
N VAL A 39 -1.53 -3.99 14.42
CA VAL A 39 -1.09 -2.97 13.47
C VAL A 39 -1.96 -2.97 12.23
N CYS A 40 -2.25 -1.80 11.67
CA CYS A 40 -2.86 -1.70 10.36
C CYS A 40 -2.31 -0.54 9.57
N GLY A 41 -2.41 -0.61 8.24
CA GLY A 41 -1.94 0.47 7.41
C GLY A 41 -2.52 0.54 6.01
N THR A 42 -2.32 1.70 5.39
CA THR A 42 -2.73 1.98 4.02
C THR A 42 -1.53 2.46 3.21
N SER A 43 -1.38 2.02 1.95
CA SER A 43 -0.27 2.42 1.08
C SER A 43 1.09 2.15 1.74
N ILE A 44 1.96 3.15 1.85
CA ILE A 44 3.23 3.05 2.57
C ILE A 44 3.07 2.59 4.04
N GLY A 45 1.97 2.93 4.70
CA GLY A 45 1.63 2.43 6.03
C GLY A 45 1.40 0.93 6.05
N SER A 46 0.89 0.34 4.97
CA SER A 46 0.75 -1.12 4.84
C SER A 46 2.10 -1.83 4.66
N ILE A 47 3.07 -1.20 3.99
CA ILE A 47 4.43 -1.73 3.86
C ILE A 47 5.11 -1.74 5.22
N VAL A 48 5.15 -0.60 5.90
CA VAL A 48 5.81 -0.48 7.21
C VAL A 48 5.10 -1.36 8.24
N GLY A 49 3.77 -1.33 8.28
CA GLY A 49 2.97 -2.15 9.18
C GLY A 49 3.12 -3.65 8.90
N GLY A 50 3.16 -4.06 7.63
CA GLY A 50 3.37 -5.45 7.25
C GLY A 50 4.78 -5.95 7.58
N LEU A 51 5.81 -5.13 7.34
CA LEU A 51 7.18 -5.43 7.75
C LEU A 51 7.30 -5.61 9.26
N TYR A 52 6.66 -4.72 10.02
CA TYR A 52 6.61 -4.83 11.46
C TYR A 52 5.85 -6.08 11.92
N ALA A 53 4.72 -6.39 11.26
CA ALA A 53 3.88 -7.54 11.58
C ALA A 53 4.56 -8.89 11.37
N ILE A 54 5.55 -8.97 10.48
CA ILE A 54 6.38 -10.17 10.29
C ILE A 54 7.60 -10.22 11.22
N GLY A 55 7.75 -9.23 12.11
CA GLY A 55 8.82 -9.17 13.12
C GLY A 55 10.11 -8.48 12.67
N MET A 56 10.08 -7.68 11.60
CA MET A 56 11.25 -6.88 11.20
C MET A 56 11.46 -5.72 12.17
N SER A 57 12.69 -5.55 12.67
CA SER A 57 13.01 -4.46 13.59
C SER A 57 12.98 -3.09 12.90
N PRO A 58 12.72 -1.99 13.61
CA PRO A 58 12.79 -0.65 13.02
C PRO A 58 14.14 -0.31 12.38
N ASP A 59 15.23 -0.80 12.95
CA ASP A 59 16.57 -0.58 12.40
C ASP A 59 16.78 -1.35 11.08
N ASP A 60 16.28 -2.58 10.98
CA ASP A 60 16.31 -3.36 9.73
C ASP A 60 15.41 -2.72 8.66
N MET A 61 14.24 -2.20 9.06
CA MET A 61 13.36 -1.44 8.16
C MET A 61 14.07 -0.19 7.62
N ILE A 62 14.76 0.58 8.48
CA ILE A 62 15.54 1.75 8.05
C ILE A 62 16.67 1.34 7.10
N ALA A 63 17.37 0.24 7.39
CA ALA A 63 18.44 -0.26 6.55
C ALA A 63 17.93 -0.65 5.17
N LEU A 64 16.83 -1.40 5.10
CA LEU A 64 16.15 -1.81 3.87
C LEU A 64 15.75 -0.59 3.02
N MET A 65 15.09 0.39 3.63
CA MET A 65 14.57 1.58 2.93
C MET A 65 15.68 2.47 2.35
N LYS A 66 16.90 2.38 2.89
CA LYS A 66 18.09 3.10 2.39
C LYS A 66 18.80 2.39 1.25
N THR A 67 18.42 1.15 0.93
CA THR A 67 19.09 0.38 -0.13
C THR A 67 18.76 0.92 -1.53
N PRO A 68 19.72 0.88 -2.47
CA PRO A 68 19.44 1.14 -3.89
C PRO A 68 18.36 0.20 -4.47
N GLN A 69 18.25 -1.01 -3.94
CA GLN A 69 17.23 -1.99 -4.30
C GLN A 69 15.83 -1.46 -3.96
N PHE A 70 15.61 -0.98 -2.74
CA PHE A 70 14.33 -0.36 -2.38
C PHE A 70 14.01 0.85 -3.29
N GLN A 71 15.03 1.62 -3.70
CA GLN A 71 14.86 2.69 -4.69
C GLN A 71 14.46 2.18 -6.08
N SER A 72 15.02 1.05 -6.50
CA SER A 72 14.67 0.39 -7.76
C SER A 72 13.20 -0.04 -7.80
N TRP A 73 12.65 -0.50 -6.67
CA TRP A 73 11.29 -1.04 -6.59
C TRP A 73 10.22 0.01 -6.93
N TYR A 74 10.36 1.24 -6.41
CA TYR A 74 9.39 2.30 -6.70
C TYR A 74 9.72 3.08 -7.98
N THR A 75 10.97 3.12 -8.43
CA THR A 75 11.34 3.77 -9.71
C THR A 75 11.15 2.88 -10.93
N GLY A 76 11.04 1.56 -10.74
CA GLY A 76 10.94 0.54 -11.80
C GLY A 76 12.15 0.45 -12.70
N ASN A 77 13.28 1.01 -12.27
CA ASN A 77 14.56 0.78 -12.90
C ASN A 77 14.88 -0.70 -12.72
N GLY A 78 14.91 -1.45 -13.82
CA GLY A 78 15.10 -2.90 -13.79
C GLY A 78 16.36 -3.28 -13.02
N GLU A 79 16.21 -4.12 -12.00
CA GLU A 79 17.34 -4.69 -11.31
C GLU A 79 18.11 -5.59 -12.29
N SER A 80 19.37 -5.23 -12.56
CA SER A 80 20.26 -5.98 -13.45
C SER A 80 20.52 -7.42 -12.99
N GLU A 81 20.17 -7.76 -11.75
CA GLU A 81 20.35 -9.10 -11.19
C GLU A 81 19.23 -10.08 -11.58
N PHE A 82 17.98 -9.62 -11.76
CA PHE A 82 16.86 -10.52 -12.10
C PHE A 82 16.72 -10.74 -13.62
N PHE A 83 17.18 -9.79 -14.43
CA PHE A 83 17.10 -9.87 -15.88
C PHE A 83 18.47 -10.24 -16.46
N SER A 84 18.69 -11.54 -16.67
CA SER A 84 19.84 -12.02 -17.44
C SER A 84 19.81 -11.50 -18.88
N TYR A 85 20.92 -11.65 -19.63
CA TYR A 85 21.00 -11.38 -21.08
C TYR A 85 19.82 -11.96 -21.90
N LEU A 86 19.21 -13.06 -21.42
CA LEU A 86 18.07 -13.72 -22.05
C LEU A 86 16.73 -12.96 -21.94
N TYR A 87 16.59 -12.08 -20.95
CA TYR A 87 15.34 -11.34 -20.68
C TYR A 87 15.48 -9.82 -20.83
N SER A 88 16.69 -9.29 -21.02
CA SER A 88 16.88 -7.90 -21.44
C SER A 88 16.46 -7.75 -22.90
N GLY A 89 15.27 -7.19 -23.15
CA GLY A 89 14.93 -6.69 -24.47
C GLY A 89 15.95 -5.64 -24.96
N TYR A 90 16.17 -5.53 -26.27
CA TYR A 90 17.03 -4.48 -26.81
C TYR A 90 16.55 -3.11 -26.33
N PRO A 91 17.44 -2.24 -25.81
CA PRO A 91 17.06 -0.90 -25.43
C PRO A 91 16.50 -0.21 -26.67
N THR A 92 15.22 0.18 -26.62
CA THR A 92 14.59 0.98 -27.65
C THR A 92 14.52 2.44 -27.16
N PRO A 93 14.68 3.43 -28.04
CA PRO A 93 14.58 4.85 -27.66
C PRO A 93 13.14 5.30 -27.31
N GLY A 94 12.17 4.37 -27.22
CA GLY A 94 10.78 4.67 -26.91
C GLY A 94 10.52 4.74 -25.41
N MET A 95 10.17 5.92 -24.90
CA MET A 95 9.70 6.09 -23.52
C MET A 95 8.24 5.63 -23.31
N VAL A 96 7.42 5.62 -24.36
CA VAL A 96 5.99 5.27 -24.30
C VAL A 96 5.61 4.37 -25.48
N ASN A 97 5.09 3.17 -25.19
CA ASN A 97 4.56 2.26 -26.20
C ASN A 97 3.05 2.42 -26.32
N LEU A 98 2.58 3.10 -27.36
CA LEU A 98 1.17 3.19 -27.71
C LEU A 98 0.76 2.00 -28.58
N ASN A 99 0.03 1.05 -28.00
CA ASN A 99 -0.53 -0.05 -28.76
C ASN A 99 -1.86 0.38 -29.38
N ILE A 100 -1.85 0.57 -30.70
CA ILE A 100 -3.04 0.84 -31.50
C ILE A 100 -3.50 -0.48 -32.12
N LYS A 101 -4.64 -0.99 -31.68
CA LYS A 101 -5.28 -2.18 -32.25
C LYS A 101 -6.63 -1.81 -32.85
N TRP A 102 -7.10 -2.58 -33.82
CA TRP A 102 -8.50 -2.50 -34.25
C TRP A 102 -9.36 -3.26 -33.23
N ASP A 103 -10.51 -2.71 -32.86
CA ASP A 103 -11.46 -3.41 -32.00
C ASP A 103 -12.01 -4.62 -32.78
N GLU A 104 -11.67 -5.83 -32.33
CA GLU A 104 -12.04 -7.07 -33.02
C GLU A 104 -13.56 -7.27 -33.14
N LYS A 105 -14.34 -6.80 -32.16
CA LYS A 105 -15.81 -6.93 -32.18
C LYS A 105 -16.44 -5.99 -33.21
N GLU A 106 -15.92 -4.77 -33.30
CA GLU A 106 -16.38 -3.80 -34.30
C GLU A 106 -15.91 -4.20 -35.71
N LEU A 107 -14.67 -4.70 -35.83
CA LEU A 107 -14.11 -5.17 -37.10
C LEU A 107 -14.91 -6.35 -37.66
N ALA A 108 -15.32 -7.29 -36.80
CA ALA A 108 -16.21 -8.40 -37.16
C ALA A 108 -17.60 -7.94 -37.63
N GLN A 109 -18.03 -6.74 -37.23
CA GLN A 109 -19.28 -6.11 -37.68
C GLN A 109 -19.06 -5.15 -38.87
N GLY A 110 -17.89 -5.19 -39.52
CA GLY A 110 -17.55 -4.34 -40.66
C GLY A 110 -17.25 -2.87 -40.29
N ARG A 111 -17.16 -2.55 -39.00
CA ARG A 111 -16.89 -1.20 -38.49
C ARG A 111 -15.41 -1.07 -38.12
N ARG A 112 -14.76 -0.01 -38.60
CA ARG A 112 -13.36 0.27 -38.26
C ARG A 112 -13.32 1.19 -37.04
N LYS A 113 -13.25 0.59 -35.85
CA LYS A 113 -13.02 1.32 -34.60
C LYS A 113 -11.61 1.05 -34.10
N MET A 114 -10.82 2.09 -33.94
CA MET A 114 -9.49 1.99 -33.33
C MET A 114 -9.64 1.89 -31.81
N LYS A 115 -8.98 0.91 -31.20
CA LYS A 115 -8.77 0.79 -29.76
C LYS A 115 -7.32 1.17 -29.47
N ILE A 116 -7.15 2.37 -28.93
CA ILE A 116 -5.87 2.83 -28.40
C ILE A 116 -5.77 2.31 -26.97
N SER A 117 -4.84 1.38 -26.70
CA SER A 117 -4.51 1.00 -25.33
C SER A 117 -3.31 1.81 -24.89
N LEU A 118 -3.57 2.78 -24.01
CA LEU A 118 -2.51 3.44 -23.24
C LEU A 118 -1.89 2.40 -22.30
N PRO A 119 -0.55 2.39 -22.12
CA PRO A 119 0.07 1.56 -21.09
C PRO A 119 -0.54 1.90 -19.74
N THR A 120 -1.01 0.89 -19.01
CA THR A 120 -1.73 1.07 -17.74
C THR A 120 -0.82 1.40 -16.56
N SER A 121 0.50 1.40 -16.76
CA SER A 121 1.50 1.72 -15.74
C SER A 121 2.73 2.39 -16.37
N LEU A 122 3.22 3.45 -15.72
CA LEU A 122 4.46 4.16 -16.09
C LEU A 122 5.72 3.44 -15.59
N VAL A 123 5.57 2.60 -14.57
CA VAL A 123 6.65 1.88 -13.90
C VAL A 123 6.46 0.37 -14.12
N SER A 124 7.56 -0.37 -14.34
CA SER A 124 7.50 -1.83 -14.39
C SER A 124 7.14 -2.37 -13.00
N PRO A 125 6.04 -3.12 -12.83
CA PRO A 125 5.64 -3.64 -11.52
C PRO A 125 6.56 -4.77 -11.01
N PHE A 126 7.35 -5.36 -11.90
CA PHE A 126 8.04 -6.63 -11.65
C PHE A 126 9.07 -6.62 -10.51
N PRO A 127 9.95 -5.60 -10.37
CA PRO A 127 10.92 -5.58 -9.26
C PRO A 127 10.23 -5.57 -7.89
N MET A 128 9.17 -4.76 -7.75
CA MET A 128 8.40 -4.68 -6.51
C MET A 128 7.63 -5.96 -6.22
N ASP A 129 6.98 -6.56 -7.23
CA ASP A 129 6.22 -7.80 -7.05
C ASP A 129 7.14 -8.93 -6.58
N ILE A 130 8.34 -9.07 -7.15
CA ILE A 130 9.34 -10.05 -6.70
C ILE A 130 9.80 -9.75 -5.27
N ALA A 131 10.14 -8.50 -4.98
CA ALA A 131 10.60 -8.10 -3.66
C ALA A 131 9.58 -8.46 -2.58
N PHE A 132 8.29 -8.17 -2.82
CA PHE A 132 7.24 -8.45 -1.86
C PHE A 132 7.01 -9.95 -1.69
N VAL A 133 7.11 -10.74 -2.76
CA VAL A 133 7.09 -12.21 -2.65
C VAL A 133 8.26 -12.69 -1.77
N GLN A 134 9.48 -12.22 -2.02
CA GLN A 134 10.66 -12.61 -1.25
C GLN A 134 10.55 -12.22 0.23
N MET A 135 9.97 -11.06 0.52
CA MET A 135 9.83 -10.53 1.88
C MET A 135 8.70 -11.21 2.67
N PHE A 136 7.55 -11.43 2.04
CA PHE A 136 6.31 -11.77 2.76
C PHE A 136 5.85 -13.22 2.58
N ALA A 137 6.36 -13.99 1.59
CA ALA A 137 5.87 -15.34 1.31
C ALA A 137 6.06 -16.30 2.50
N ASN A 138 7.22 -16.27 3.14
CA ASN A 138 7.52 -17.14 4.29
C ASN A 138 6.60 -16.84 5.48
N ALA A 139 6.39 -15.56 5.79
CA ALA A 139 5.51 -15.15 6.87
C ALA A 139 4.04 -15.48 6.57
N SER A 140 3.60 -15.28 5.32
CA SER A 140 2.25 -15.65 4.87
C SER A 140 2.00 -17.15 5.06
N ALA A 141 2.94 -17.99 4.62
CA ALA A 141 2.83 -19.44 4.75
C ALA A 141 2.90 -19.89 6.22
N ALA A 142 3.79 -19.30 7.03
CA ALA A 142 3.90 -19.60 8.45
C ALA A 142 2.63 -19.24 9.25
N ALA A 143 1.93 -18.18 8.83
CA ALA A 143 0.67 -17.74 9.41
C ALA A 143 -0.56 -18.44 8.81
N ASP A 144 -0.39 -19.47 7.96
CA ASP A 144 -1.50 -20.17 7.30
C ASP A 144 -2.41 -19.21 6.50
N TYR A 145 -1.79 -18.17 5.92
CA TYR A 145 -2.47 -17.10 5.19
C TYR A 145 -3.55 -16.37 6.01
N ASP A 146 -3.44 -16.36 7.34
CA ASP A 146 -4.31 -15.66 8.29
C ASP A 146 -3.50 -14.56 8.98
N PHE A 147 -3.78 -13.29 8.69
CA PHE A 147 -2.94 -12.19 9.17
C PHE A 147 -3.06 -11.96 10.69
N ASP A 148 -4.10 -12.50 11.32
CA ASP A 148 -4.24 -12.47 12.77
C ASP A 148 -3.25 -13.44 13.46
N ARG A 149 -2.56 -14.32 12.70
CA ARG A 149 -1.54 -15.28 13.18
C ARG A 149 -0.10 -14.87 12.87
N LEU A 150 0.12 -13.69 12.31
CA LEU A 150 1.46 -13.11 12.15
C LEU A 150 2.10 -12.84 13.53
N MET A 151 3.37 -12.45 13.56
CA MET A 151 4.04 -12.08 14.83
C MET A 151 3.25 -10.98 15.56
N LEU A 152 2.64 -10.08 14.79
CA LEU A 152 1.66 -9.11 15.26
C LEU A 152 0.43 -9.16 14.33
N PRO A 153 -0.80 -9.32 14.86
CA PRO A 153 -2.01 -9.29 14.04
C PRO A 153 -2.09 -8.02 13.17
N PHE A 154 -2.37 -8.23 11.89
CA PHE A 154 -2.32 -7.16 10.89
C PHE A 154 -3.50 -7.17 9.91
N PHE A 155 -3.87 -5.99 9.43
CA PHE A 155 -4.63 -5.86 8.18
C PHE A 155 -4.17 -4.62 7.41
N CYS A 156 -4.37 -4.63 6.10
CA CYS A 156 -4.20 -3.44 5.27
C CYS A 156 -5.47 -3.09 4.51
N VAL A 157 -5.53 -1.84 4.05
CA VAL A 157 -6.68 -1.31 3.32
C VAL A 157 -6.30 -0.97 1.89
N SER A 158 -7.10 -1.45 0.96
CA SER A 158 -7.07 -1.12 -0.47
C SER A 158 -8.38 -0.45 -0.87
N ALA A 159 -8.45 0.10 -2.07
CA ALA A 159 -9.66 0.71 -2.62
C ALA A 159 -10.33 -0.23 -3.63
N ASP A 160 -11.57 -0.65 -3.35
CA ASP A 160 -12.45 -1.27 -4.35
C ASP A 160 -13.13 -0.17 -5.17
N VAL A 161 -12.59 0.14 -6.34
CA VAL A 161 -13.10 1.21 -7.19
C VAL A 161 -14.41 0.88 -7.89
N LEU A 162 -14.82 -0.40 -7.92
CA LEU A 162 -16.11 -0.80 -8.49
C LEU A 162 -17.24 -0.52 -7.52
N HIS A 163 -17.05 -0.87 -6.24
CA HIS A 163 -18.05 -0.66 -5.18
C HIS A 163 -17.88 0.68 -4.45
N LYS A 164 -16.76 1.39 -4.66
CA LYS A 164 -16.39 2.65 -4.02
C LYS A 164 -16.30 2.55 -2.50
N GLU A 165 -15.65 1.49 -2.02
CA GLU A 165 -15.51 1.23 -0.59
C GLU A 165 -14.10 0.74 -0.22
N PRO A 166 -13.70 0.87 1.05
CA PRO A 166 -12.45 0.29 1.53
C PRO A 166 -12.52 -1.25 1.49
N TYR A 167 -11.52 -1.86 0.87
CA TYR A 167 -11.30 -3.30 0.88
C TYR A 167 -10.29 -3.65 1.96
N VAL A 168 -10.68 -4.47 2.94
CA VAL A 168 -9.82 -4.90 4.04
C VAL A 168 -9.21 -6.25 3.74
N SER A 169 -7.88 -6.30 3.65
CA SER A 169 -7.14 -7.55 3.53
C SER A 169 -6.62 -7.97 4.89
N ASP A 170 -7.20 -9.04 5.44
CA ASP A 170 -6.80 -9.68 6.71
C ASP A 170 -6.40 -11.17 6.56
N ARG A 171 -6.31 -11.63 5.31
CA ARG A 171 -5.98 -13.01 4.94
C ARG A 171 -5.45 -13.08 3.51
N GLY A 172 -4.93 -14.25 3.14
CA GLY A 172 -4.41 -14.53 1.81
C GLY A 172 -2.91 -14.29 1.71
N ASP A 173 -2.42 -13.97 0.50
CA ASP A 173 -1.01 -13.65 0.29
C ASP A 173 -0.70 -12.22 0.76
N LEU A 174 0.13 -12.10 1.80
CA LEU A 174 0.44 -10.80 2.43
C LEU A 174 1.13 -9.83 1.47
N GLY A 175 2.04 -10.34 0.63
CA GLY A 175 2.73 -9.54 -0.37
C GLY A 175 1.76 -8.93 -1.38
N SER A 176 0.81 -9.73 -1.88
CA SER A 176 -0.24 -9.29 -2.80
C SER A 176 -1.19 -8.28 -2.14
N ALA A 177 -1.56 -8.49 -0.87
CA ALA A 177 -2.40 -7.57 -0.12
C ALA A 177 -1.74 -6.19 0.07
N ILE A 178 -0.46 -6.16 0.46
CA ILE A 178 0.33 -4.93 0.61
C ILE A 178 0.55 -4.28 -0.78
N ARG A 179 0.83 -5.07 -1.81
CA ARG A 179 0.98 -4.60 -3.19
C ARG A 179 -0.28 -3.93 -3.73
N ALA A 180 -1.46 -4.50 -3.44
CA ALA A 180 -2.76 -3.92 -3.78
C ALA A 180 -2.94 -2.56 -3.07
N SER A 181 -2.63 -2.50 -1.78
CA SER A 181 -2.76 -1.30 -0.94
C SER A 181 -1.88 -0.13 -1.40
N MET A 182 -0.82 -0.37 -2.19
CA MET A 182 0.05 0.65 -2.77
C MET A 182 -0.13 0.82 -4.30
N THR A 183 -1.25 0.39 -4.87
CA THR A 183 -1.48 0.50 -6.32
C THR A 183 -2.06 1.86 -6.70
N PHE A 184 -1.20 2.79 -7.09
CA PHE A 184 -1.66 4.06 -7.66
C PHE A 184 -2.00 3.95 -9.17
N PRO A 185 -3.19 4.41 -9.63
CA PRO A 185 -3.61 4.38 -11.02
C PRO A 185 -2.58 5.00 -11.98
N ALA A 186 -2.37 4.38 -13.13
CA ALA A 186 -1.41 4.79 -14.16
C ALA A 186 0.07 4.77 -13.76
N TYR A 187 0.41 4.67 -12.47
CA TYR A 187 1.79 4.49 -12.00
C TYR A 187 2.13 3.00 -11.87
N PHE A 188 1.28 2.24 -11.15
CA PHE A 188 1.40 0.79 -11.00
C PHE A 188 0.25 0.05 -11.67
N LYS A 189 0.52 -1.17 -12.17
CA LYS A 189 -0.53 -2.04 -12.68
C LYS A 189 -1.46 -2.47 -11.53
N PRO A 190 -2.80 -2.41 -11.71
CA PRO A 190 -3.73 -2.81 -10.67
C PRO A 190 -3.68 -4.29 -10.36
N VAL A 191 -3.96 -4.62 -9.09
CA VAL A 191 -3.93 -5.96 -8.54
C VAL A 191 -5.37 -6.47 -8.46
N VAL A 192 -5.59 -7.73 -8.81
CA VAL A 192 -6.89 -8.39 -8.65
C VAL A 192 -6.78 -9.41 -7.53
N ILE A 193 -7.57 -9.25 -6.48
CA ILE A 193 -7.70 -10.19 -5.36
C ILE A 193 -9.17 -10.57 -5.26
N ASP A 194 -9.48 -11.86 -5.20
CA ASP A 194 -10.85 -12.37 -5.09
C ASP A 194 -11.83 -11.80 -6.14
N SER A 195 -11.34 -11.61 -7.37
CA SER A 195 -12.07 -10.99 -8.50
C SER A 195 -12.37 -9.50 -8.35
N VAL A 196 -11.85 -8.86 -7.30
CA VAL A 196 -11.96 -7.42 -7.06
C VAL A 196 -10.72 -6.71 -7.61
N LEU A 197 -10.93 -5.66 -8.39
CA LEU A 197 -9.86 -4.81 -8.91
C LEU A 197 -9.49 -3.76 -7.87
N LEU A 198 -8.29 -3.89 -7.29
CA LEU A 198 -7.86 -3.08 -6.16
C LEU A 198 -6.84 -2.02 -6.55
N PHE A 199 -7.00 -0.87 -5.91
CA PHE A 199 -6.11 0.28 -5.96
C PHE A 199 -5.65 0.68 -4.56
N ASP A 200 -4.81 1.70 -4.48
CA ASP A 200 -4.31 2.25 -3.23
C ASP A 200 -5.46 2.63 -2.30
N GLY A 201 -5.40 2.15 -1.05
CA GLY A 201 -6.48 2.37 -0.07
C GLY A 201 -6.68 3.84 0.29
N GLY A 202 -5.72 4.70 0.01
CA GLY A 202 -5.77 6.14 0.26
C GLY A 202 -6.97 6.82 -0.40
N PHE A 203 -7.53 6.24 -1.48
CA PHE A 203 -8.73 6.78 -2.12
C PHE A 203 -9.99 6.67 -1.27
N TYR A 204 -10.15 5.62 -0.46
CA TYR A 204 -11.41 5.40 0.27
C TYR A 204 -11.25 5.34 1.79
N ASN A 205 -10.06 5.03 2.29
CA ASN A 205 -9.73 5.16 3.70
C ASN A 205 -8.22 5.18 3.88
N ASN A 206 -7.64 6.39 3.93
CA ASN A 206 -6.20 6.55 4.12
C ASN A 206 -5.74 6.29 5.57
N PHE A 207 -6.65 6.18 6.53
CA PHE A 207 -6.35 6.09 7.95
C PHE A 207 -7.37 5.22 8.70
N PRO A 208 -7.18 3.89 8.69
CA PRO A 208 -8.24 2.94 9.03
C PRO A 208 -8.43 2.71 10.53
N TRP A 209 -8.52 3.78 11.32
CA TRP A 209 -8.64 3.71 12.78
C TRP A 209 -9.98 3.12 13.25
N GLU A 210 -11.09 3.44 12.56
CA GLU A 210 -12.40 2.85 12.85
C GLU A 210 -12.42 1.35 12.58
N ILE A 211 -11.73 0.91 11.53
CA ILE A 211 -11.62 -0.52 11.18
C ILE A 211 -10.79 -1.24 12.24
N MET A 212 -9.68 -0.64 12.69
CA MET A 212 -8.86 -1.14 13.82
C MET A 212 -9.72 -1.33 15.08
N LYS A 213 -10.50 -0.31 15.44
CA LYS A 213 -11.42 -0.36 16.57
C LYS A 213 -12.45 -1.49 16.42
N LYS A 214 -13.07 -1.60 15.25
CA LYS A 214 -14.12 -2.60 14.98
C LYS A 214 -13.58 -4.03 14.95
N LYS A 215 -12.40 -4.27 14.35
CA LYS A 215 -11.82 -5.61 14.17
C LYS A 215 -11.17 -6.13 15.45
N PHE A 216 -10.37 -5.30 16.12
CA PHE A 216 -9.55 -5.75 17.25
C PHE A 216 -9.98 -5.21 18.61
N SER A 217 -10.74 -4.12 18.63
CA SER A 217 -11.19 -3.46 19.87
C SER A 217 -10.05 -3.24 20.89
N PRO A 218 -8.92 -2.62 20.48
CA PRO A 218 -7.86 -2.28 21.42
C PRO A 218 -8.35 -1.29 22.46
N ASP A 219 -7.69 -1.29 23.62
CA ASP A 219 -7.99 -0.35 24.70
C ASP A 219 -7.48 1.07 24.39
N PHE A 220 -6.46 1.18 23.53
CA PHE A 220 -5.91 2.46 23.08
C PHE A 220 -5.44 2.38 21.63
N ILE A 221 -5.64 3.45 20.86
CA ILE A 221 -5.18 3.57 19.48
C ILE A 221 -4.08 4.61 19.40
N ILE A 222 -2.95 4.25 18.81
CA ILE A 222 -1.90 5.19 18.43
C ILE A 222 -1.96 5.35 16.93
N GLY A 223 -2.28 6.55 16.48
CA GLY A 223 -2.31 6.94 15.09
C GLY A 223 -1.00 7.57 14.65
N ALA A 224 -0.50 7.21 13.47
CA ALA A 224 0.59 7.91 12.80
C ALA A 224 0.12 8.47 11.46
N LYS A 225 0.11 9.80 11.32
CA LYS A 225 -0.30 10.53 10.11
C LYS A 225 0.91 11.21 9.47
N CYS A 226 1.09 11.01 8.16
CA CYS A 226 2.18 11.60 7.38
C CYS A 226 1.71 12.45 6.18
N VAL A 227 0.43 12.80 6.13
CA VAL A 227 -0.17 13.69 5.13
C VAL A 227 -0.59 15.02 5.74
N LYS A 228 -0.38 16.11 5.00
CA LYS A 228 -0.92 17.42 5.37
C LYS A 228 -2.42 17.41 5.08
N GLY A 229 -3.23 17.90 6.02
CA GLY A 229 -4.68 18.07 5.84
C GLY A 229 -5.07 19.18 4.85
N GLU A 230 -4.21 19.51 3.90
CA GLU A 230 -4.57 20.42 2.81
C GLU A 230 -5.55 19.66 1.90
N PRO A 231 -6.69 20.27 1.51
CA PRO A 231 -7.52 19.68 0.47
C PRO A 231 -6.63 19.39 -0.72
N ILE A 232 -6.76 18.21 -1.34
CA ILE A 232 -5.99 17.87 -2.53
C ILE A 232 -6.24 18.99 -3.54
N GLY A 233 -5.24 19.86 -3.69
CA GLY A 233 -5.35 21.04 -4.51
C GLY A 233 -5.37 20.57 -5.94
N ALA A 234 -6.50 20.78 -6.63
CA ALA A 234 -6.59 20.60 -8.06
C ALA A 234 -5.71 21.66 -8.73
N ASP A 235 -4.43 21.35 -8.89
CA ASP A 235 -3.54 22.07 -9.79
C ASP A 235 -4.05 21.83 -11.22
N GLN A 236 -4.30 22.91 -11.95
CA GLN A 236 -4.92 22.87 -13.28
C GLN A 236 -4.04 22.16 -14.32
N ASP A 237 -2.73 22.12 -14.08
CA ASP A 237 -1.77 21.51 -14.99
C ASP A 237 -1.31 20.12 -14.52
N ASP A 238 -1.75 19.67 -13.33
CA ASP A 238 -1.38 18.38 -12.74
C ASP A 238 -2.55 17.39 -12.81
N LEU A 239 -2.62 16.66 -13.94
CA LEU A 239 -3.63 15.61 -14.14
C LEU A 239 -3.56 14.52 -13.05
N TYR A 240 -2.39 14.29 -12.45
CA TYR A 240 -2.22 13.32 -11.38
C TYR A 240 -3.00 13.75 -10.13
N LYS A 241 -2.80 14.99 -9.68
CA LYS A 241 -3.56 15.55 -8.54
C LYS A 241 -5.05 15.67 -8.83
N GLN A 242 -5.42 15.96 -10.08
CA GLN A 242 -6.83 16.02 -10.47
C GLN A 242 -7.50 14.66 -10.35
N LEU A 243 -6.87 13.59 -10.87
CA LEU A 243 -7.38 12.24 -10.73
C LEU A 243 -7.43 11.82 -9.26
N GLU A 244 -6.38 12.09 -8.49
CA GLU A 244 -6.33 11.83 -7.06
C GLU A 244 -7.51 12.51 -6.33
N THR A 245 -7.75 13.79 -6.60
CA THR A 245 -8.88 14.56 -6.02
C THR A 245 -10.23 13.95 -6.38
N ILE A 246 -10.41 13.50 -7.63
CA ILE A 246 -11.69 12.94 -8.11
C ILE A 246 -11.95 11.55 -7.49
N MET A 247 -10.90 10.76 -7.27
CA MET A 247 -11.02 9.40 -6.77
C MET A 247 -11.05 9.32 -5.24
N THR A 248 -10.52 10.32 -4.56
CA THR A 248 -10.37 10.33 -3.10
C THR A 248 -11.65 10.78 -2.38
N VAL A 249 -11.99 10.06 -1.32
CA VAL A 249 -13.00 10.40 -0.34
C VAL A 249 -12.30 10.97 0.90
N ASP A 250 -12.96 11.93 1.56
CA ASP A 250 -12.44 12.50 2.80
C ASP A 250 -12.17 11.39 3.83
N THR A 251 -10.93 11.36 4.33
CA THR A 251 -10.50 10.41 5.35
C THR A 251 -10.66 11.05 6.72
N ASP A 252 -11.32 10.34 7.62
CA ASP A 252 -11.39 10.71 9.04
C ASP A 252 -10.07 10.38 9.75
N TYR A 253 -9.42 11.40 10.33
CA TYR A 253 -8.21 11.27 11.15
C TYR A 253 -8.47 11.52 12.64
N ASP A 254 -9.71 11.85 13.01
CA ASP A 254 -10.04 12.34 14.35
C ASP A 254 -10.34 11.17 15.30
N ILE A 255 -9.26 10.55 15.78
CA ILE A 255 -9.37 9.56 16.86
C ILE A 255 -9.89 10.28 18.12
N PRO A 256 -11.02 9.86 18.72
CA PRO A 256 -11.52 10.48 19.94
C PRO A 256 -10.47 10.41 21.06
N GLU A 257 -10.26 11.52 21.81
CA GLU A 257 -9.21 11.62 22.84
C GLU A 257 -9.25 10.51 23.91
N LYS A 258 -10.44 9.95 24.17
CA LYS A 258 -10.63 8.86 25.12
C LYS A 258 -10.19 7.49 24.58
N GLU A 259 -10.01 7.36 23.27
CA GLU A 259 -9.72 6.10 22.57
C GLU A 259 -8.29 6.04 22.07
N GLY A 260 -7.60 7.17 21.98
CA GLY A 260 -6.26 7.18 21.41
C GLY A 260 -5.63 8.55 21.26
N VAL A 261 -4.48 8.56 20.59
CA VAL A 261 -3.71 9.75 20.26
C VAL A 261 -3.28 9.70 18.80
N LEU A 262 -3.20 10.87 18.17
CA LEU A 262 -2.67 11.03 16.82
C LEU A 262 -1.28 11.68 16.87
N ILE A 263 -0.28 11.00 16.33
CA ILE A 263 1.06 11.52 16.07
C ILE A 263 1.08 12.02 14.62
N SER A 264 1.16 13.35 14.44
CA SER A 264 1.25 13.96 13.11
C SER A 264 2.71 14.33 12.82
N GLY A 265 3.28 13.71 11.78
CA GLY A 265 4.53 14.14 11.17
C GLY A 265 4.20 15.04 9.99
N VAL A 266 4.54 16.34 10.13
CA VAL A 266 4.32 17.45 9.17
C VAL A 266 2.96 18.15 9.28
#